data_AF-R9LKH8-F1
#
_entry.id   AF-R9LKH8-F1
#
_cell.length_a   1.000
_cell.length_b   1.000
_cell.length_c   1.000
_cell.angle_alpha   90.00
_cell.angle_beta   90.00
_cell.angle_gamma   90.00
#
_symmetry.space_group_name_H-M   'P 1'
#
loop_
_entity.id
_entity.type
_entity.pdbx_description
1 polymer ?
#
loop_
_entity_poly.entity_id
_entity_poly.type
_entity_poly.pdbx_seq_one_letter_code
_entity_poly.pdbx_strand_id
1 'polypeptide(L)' 'MARSYDKEYKVQAVKLAREIGGDKAAKELGIPKGTIHAWLKAVREGRL' A
#
# COMPACT_ATOMS: atom_id res chain seq x y z
N MET A 1 1.40 -21.54 2.26
CA MET A 1 0.85 -20.33 2.90
C MET A 1 0.75 -19.21 1.88
N ALA A 2 -0.44 -18.95 1.33
CA ALA A 2 -0.65 -17.70 0.58
C ALA A 2 -0.51 -16.55 1.58
N ARG A 3 0.55 -15.74 1.46
CA ARG A 3 0.63 -14.43 2.12
C ARG A 3 -0.39 -13.53 1.41
N SER A 4 -1.66 -13.77 1.70
CA SER A 4 -2.73 -12.85 1.36
C SER A 4 -2.44 -11.59 2.15
N TYR A 5 -2.02 -10.52 1.47
CA TYR A 5 -2.03 -9.21 2.10
C TYR A 5 -3.47 -8.92 2.49
N ASP A 6 -3.74 -8.97 3.79
CA ASP A 6 -5.05 -8.67 4.34
C ASP A 6 -5.53 -7.32 3.82
N LYS A 7 -6.83 -7.20 3.57
CA LYS A 7 -7.42 -5.93 3.12
C LYS A 7 -7.03 -4.80 4.08
N GLU A 8 -7.01 -5.10 5.37
CA GLU A 8 -6.61 -4.18 6.42
C GLU A 8 -5.16 -3.71 6.26
N TYR A 9 -4.24 -4.61 5.91
CA TYR A 9 -2.85 -4.26 5.62
C TYR A 9 -2.74 -3.31 4.43
N LYS A 10 -3.47 -3.57 3.34
CA LYS A 10 -3.47 -2.67 2.17
C LYS A 10 -4.04 -1.29 2.51
N VAL A 11 -5.10 -1.24 3.31
CA VAL A 11 -5.72 0.01 3.77
C VAL A 11 -4.76 0.81 4.65
N GLN A 12 -4.08 0.16 5.60
CA GLN A 12 -3.04 0.80 6.41
C GLN A 12 -1.89 1.31 5.57
N ALA A 13 -1.44 0.51 4.59
CA ALA A 13 -0.36 0.89 3.71
C ALA A 13 -0.69 2.15 2.90
N VAL A 14 -1.90 2.23 2.36
CA VAL A 14 -2.39 3.40 1.62
C VAL A 14 -2.58 4.60 2.54
N LYS A 15 -3.10 4.44 3.75
CA LYS A 15 -3.21 5.54 4.73
C LYS A 15 -1.83 6.11 5.04
N LEU A 16 -0.88 5.25 5.40
CA LEU A 16 0.50 5.65 5.70
C LEU A 16 1.12 6.35 4.49
N ALA A 17 0.98 5.79 3.29
CA ALA A 17 1.47 6.39 2.06
C ALA A 17 0.87 7.76 1.73
N ARG A 18 -0.36 8.06 2.18
CA ARG A 18 -0.97 9.40 2.05
C ARG A 18 -0.44 10.40 3.08
N GLU A 19 -0.06 9.93 4.27
CA GLU A 19 0.48 10.80 5.33
C GLU A 19 1.98 11.09 5.16
N ILE A 20 2.80 10.07 4.94
CA ILE A 20 4.28 10.21 4.88
C ILE A 20 4.85 10.15 3.46
N GLY A 21 4.01 9.83 2.46
CA GLY A 21 4.40 9.62 1.07
C GLY A 21 4.69 8.14 0.76
N GLY A 22 4.30 7.70 -0.44
CA GLY A 22 4.40 6.29 -0.86
C GLY A 22 5.81 5.70 -0.75
N ASP A 23 6.84 6.49 -1.01
CA ASP A 23 8.24 6.05 -0.93
C ASP A 23 8.66 5.64 0.50
N LYS A 24 8.31 6.48 1.48
CA LYS A 24 8.59 6.22 2.89
C LYS A 24 7.75 5.07 3.42
N ALA A 25 6.47 5.05 3.07
CA ALA A 25 5.56 3.97 3.46
C ALA A 25 6.03 2.62 2.92
N ALA A 26 6.50 2.54 1.67
CA ALA A 26 7.07 1.31 1.13
C ALA A 26 8.27 0.80 1.94
N LYS A 27 9.18 1.70 2.33
CA LYS A 27 10.36 1.37 3.13
C LYS A 27 9.99 0.91 4.55
N GLU A 28 9.03 1.58 5.17
CA GLU A 28 8.58 1.31 6.54
C GLU A 28 7.81 -0.01 6.64
N LEU A 29 6.99 -0.30 5.63
CA LEU A 29 6.22 -1.53 5.53
C LEU A 29 7.02 -2.72 4.96
N GLY A 30 8.24 -2.46 4.48
CA GLY A 30 9.09 -3.47 3.86
C GLY A 30 8.53 -4.03 2.55
N ILE A 31 7.67 -3.27 1.85
CA ILE A 31 7.08 -3.68 0.57
C ILE A 31 7.77 -2.98 -0.60
N PRO A 32 7.79 -3.60 -1.79
CA PRO A 32 8.32 -2.95 -2.97
C PRO A 32 7.55 -1.65 -3.28
N LYS A 33 8.27 -0.62 -3.71
CA LYS A 33 7.66 0.65 -4.17
C LYS A 33 6.64 0.42 -5.27
N GLY A 34 6.88 -0.53 -6.18
CA GLY A 34 5.89 -0.90 -7.21
C GLY A 34 4.56 -1.38 -6.63
N THR A 35 4.58 -2.06 -5.48
CA THR A 35 3.38 -2.58 -4.81
C THR A 35 2.55 -1.45 -4.19
N ILE A 36 3.18 -0.54 -3.42
CA ILE A 36 2.45 0.59 -2.82
C ILE A 36 1.88 1.51 -3.91
N HIS A 37 2.62 1.72 -5.02
CA HIS A 37 2.15 2.51 -6.15
C HIS A 37 0.94 1.85 -6.85
N ALA A 38 0.95 0.53 -7.01
CA ALA A 38 -0.18 -0.21 -7.55
C ALA A 38 -1.43 -0.08 -6.64
N TRP A 39 -1.26 -0.14 -5.32
CA TRP A 39 -2.37 0.05 -4.38
C TRP A 39 -2.89 1.48 -4.35
N LEU A 40 -2.01 2.49 -4.38
CA LEU A 40 -2.41 3.89 -4.50
C LEU A 40 -3.19 4.15 -5.79
N LYS A 41 -2.75 3.54 -6.91
CA LYS A 41 -3.48 3.59 -8.18
C LYS A 41 -4.85 2.91 -8.07
N ALA A 42 -4.92 1.71 -7.49
CA ALA A 42 -6.17 1.00 -7.28
C ALA A 42 -7.16 1.78 -6.40
N VAL A 43 -6.68 2.47 -5.37
CA VAL A 43 -7.50 3.36 -4.52
C VAL A 43 -8.04 4.54 -5.30
N ARG A 44 -7.20 5.15 -6.16
CA ARG A 44 -7.64 6.23 -7.04
C ARG A 44 -8.69 5.76 -8.05
N GLU A 45 -8.63 4.50 -8.48
CA GLU A 45 -9.63 3.86 -9.34
C GLU A 45 -10.85 3.33 -8.57
N GLY A 46 -10.86 3.38 -7.23
CA GLY A 46 -11.95 2.86 -6.39
C GLY A 46 -12.04 1.33 -6.32
N ARG A 47 -10.92 0.63 -6.56
CA ARG A 47 -10.82 -0.83 -6.72
C ARG A 47 -10.09 -1.56 -5.58
N LEU A 48 -9.73 -0.85 -4.50
CA LEU A 48 -8.99 -1.42 -3.35
C LEU A 48 -9.93 -2.01 -2.29
#